data_AF-A0A1I8EIA9-F1
#
_entry.id   AF-A0A1I8EIA9-F1
#
_cell.length_a   1.000
_cell.length_b   1.000
_cell.length_c   1.000
_cell.angle_alpha   90.00
_cell.angle_beta   90.00
_cell.angle_gamma   90.00
#
_symmetry.space_group_name_H-M   'P 1'
#
loop_
_entity.id
_entity.type
_entity.pdbx_description
1 polymer ?
#
loop_
_entity_poly.entity_id
_entity_poly.type
_entity_poly.pdbx_seq_one_letter_code
_entity_poly.pdbx_strand_id
1 'polypeptide(L)'
;MSFLTDRLYPRESAEFIVANDTANIKLCQDGILKVAELIMKSNNFTEDTFFSLDVHPQVANRKAIDWIFLVDTINFSFWSDDDVNFKVTFHDKQYTGYFAACACINGALEGNIPITNSDYMENITEDDVRRIFKTDDGSEIPLLKERVEVINEAGRILNQEFDGTFYNCILKCNKSAIKLMEYVVEYFGSYRDFATYKGQKISFLKRAQILVSDIYSCMRKIDDACYFHDINELTMFADYRVPQALHFLGVLKYSSILMKQLNEKELLQNGSEYEVELRGFSIKACDDIVKAIQQKATDGSYTMYNAAYVDNFLWLYRRKNAKEIEEMITNLLVLKLCIIKQQTHMLPSLKSDLPIMMFATTEIPFVAAAKIFSKRSTVRSCLLAINAPRAPNAAPTLSYLLY
;
A
#
# COMPACT_ATOMS: atom_id res chain seq x y z
N MET A 1 -21.74 -4.80 5.17
CA MET A 1 -21.32 -4.25 6.48
C MET A 1 -19.90 -3.74 6.27
N SER A 2 -19.58 -2.50 6.65
CA SER A 2 -18.21 -1.98 6.45
C SER A 2 -17.23 -2.86 7.23
N PHE A 3 -16.12 -3.25 6.60
CA PHE A 3 -15.07 -4.07 7.21
C PHE A 3 -14.41 -3.39 8.44
N LEU A 4 -14.69 -2.09 8.63
CA LEU A 4 -14.17 -1.28 9.73
C LEU A 4 -15.20 -1.02 10.85
N THR A 5 -16.38 -1.64 10.83
CA THR A 5 -17.46 -1.34 11.82
C THR A 5 -17.09 -1.54 13.30
N ASP A 6 -16.07 -2.35 13.61
CA ASP A 6 -15.64 -2.64 14.98
C ASP A 6 -14.34 -1.92 15.37
N ARG A 7 -13.89 -0.95 14.57
CA ARG A 7 -12.56 -0.35 14.64
C ARG A 7 -12.59 1.12 14.30
N LEU A 8 -11.72 1.90 14.95
CA LEU A 8 -11.53 3.30 14.59
C LEU A 8 -10.78 3.43 13.26
N TYR A 9 -11.19 4.40 12.43
CA TYR A 9 -10.45 4.82 11.24
C TYR A 9 -9.13 5.50 11.65
N PRO A 10 -8.19 5.74 10.70
CA PRO A 10 -6.86 6.23 11.04
C PRO A 10 -6.82 7.52 11.86
N ARG A 11 -7.70 8.49 11.55
CA ARG A 11 -7.76 9.78 12.25
C ARG A 11 -8.27 9.62 13.67
N GLU A 12 -9.38 8.93 13.84
CA GLU A 12 -10.00 8.64 15.15
C GLU A 12 -9.11 7.75 16.00
N SER A 13 -8.37 6.82 15.37
CA SER A 13 -7.35 6.02 16.04
C SER A 13 -6.27 6.91 16.65
N ALA A 14 -5.75 7.87 15.89
CA ALA A 14 -4.75 8.82 16.36
C ALA A 14 -5.27 9.70 17.50
N GLU A 15 -6.49 10.22 17.37
CA GLU A 15 -7.14 11.00 18.44
C GLU A 15 -7.30 10.18 19.72
N PHE A 16 -7.76 8.93 19.61
CA PHE A 16 -7.90 8.02 20.74
C PHE A 16 -6.55 7.71 21.40
N ILE A 17 -5.50 7.45 20.60
CA ILE A 17 -4.15 7.15 21.10
C ILE A 17 -3.61 8.35 21.89
N VAL A 18 -3.66 9.55 21.32
CA VAL A 18 -3.14 10.77 21.98
C VAL A 18 -3.92 11.11 23.25
N ALA A 19 -5.24 10.86 23.28
CA ALA A 19 -6.06 11.08 24.46
C ALA A 19 -5.80 10.08 25.61
N ASN A 20 -5.22 8.91 25.30
CA ASN A 20 -5.00 7.80 26.24
C ASN A 20 -3.53 7.35 26.27
N ASP A 21 -2.60 8.28 26.04
CA ASP A 21 -1.18 8.02 25.96
C ASP A 21 -0.55 7.67 27.33
N THR A 22 0.74 7.34 27.30
CA THR A 22 1.57 7.12 28.48
C THR A 22 2.51 8.29 28.78
N ALA A 23 2.23 9.47 28.24
CA ALA A 23 3.04 10.69 28.34
C ALA A 23 4.51 10.55 27.88
N ASN A 24 4.80 9.57 27.02
CA ASN A 24 6.15 9.36 26.48
C ASN A 24 6.45 10.18 25.23
N ILE A 25 5.41 10.71 24.59
CA ILE A 25 5.49 11.55 23.40
C ILE A 25 4.69 12.81 23.65
N LYS A 26 5.22 13.97 23.24
CA LYS A 26 4.55 15.25 23.38
C LYS A 26 4.53 16.02 22.05
N LEU A 27 3.36 16.53 21.70
CA LEU A 27 3.18 17.50 20.62
C LEU A 27 3.59 18.90 21.10
N CYS A 28 4.42 19.57 20.30
CA CYS A 28 4.92 20.90 20.62
C CYS A 28 4.38 21.94 19.64
N GLN A 29 3.61 22.89 20.16
CA GLN A 29 2.94 23.93 19.37
C GLN A 29 3.92 24.77 18.54
N ASP A 30 5.06 25.16 19.12
CA ASP A 30 6.07 25.95 18.40
C ASP A 30 6.63 25.19 17.18
N GLY A 31 6.83 23.87 17.33
CA GLY A 31 7.25 23.00 16.23
C GLY A 31 6.17 22.92 15.14
N ILE A 32 4.91 22.74 15.53
CA ILE A 32 3.77 22.71 14.60
C ILE A 32 3.71 24.01 13.78
N LEU A 33 3.77 25.16 14.44
CA LEU A 33 3.73 26.47 13.78
C LEU A 33 4.94 26.70 12.86
N LYS A 34 6.13 26.25 13.29
CA LYS A 34 7.36 26.31 12.48
C LYS A 34 7.21 25.49 11.20
N VAL A 35 6.72 24.26 11.29
CA VAL A 35 6.55 23.39 10.11
C VAL A 35 5.47 23.92 9.19
N ALA A 36 4.34 24.40 9.73
CA ALA A 36 3.30 25.07 8.94
C ALA A 36 3.88 26.24 8.12
N GLU A 37 4.70 27.10 8.73
CA GLU A 37 5.37 28.20 8.01
C GLU A 37 6.37 27.73 6.96
N LEU A 38 7.14 26.67 7.25
CA LEU A 38 8.07 26.09 6.28
C LEU A 38 7.34 25.58 5.04
N ILE A 39 6.18 24.94 5.22
CA ILE A 39 5.34 24.45 4.13
C ILE A 39 4.78 25.63 3.32
N MET A 40 4.17 26.62 3.99
CA MET A 40 3.58 27.78 3.31
C MET A 40 4.61 28.63 2.53
N LYS A 41 5.87 28.66 2.97
CA LYS A 41 6.97 29.37 2.29
C LYS A 41 7.68 28.53 1.23
N SER A 42 7.39 27.23 1.15
CA SER A 42 8.06 26.31 0.23
C SER A 42 7.45 26.41 -1.16
N ASN A 43 8.23 26.90 -2.13
CA ASN A 43 7.90 26.81 -3.56
C ASN A 43 8.26 25.45 -4.18
N ASN A 44 8.84 24.54 -3.40
CA ASN A 44 9.43 23.29 -3.90
C ASN A 44 8.45 22.11 -3.92
N PHE A 45 7.23 22.28 -3.43
CA PHE A 45 6.24 21.22 -3.32
C PHE A 45 4.99 21.62 -4.11
N THR A 46 5.00 21.28 -5.40
CA THR A 46 3.84 21.45 -6.27
C THR A 46 2.86 20.29 -6.06
N GLU A 47 1.61 20.47 -6.49
CA GLU A 47 0.60 19.39 -6.48
C GLU A 47 0.99 18.15 -7.29
N ASP A 48 2.03 18.23 -8.11
CA ASP A 48 2.44 17.20 -9.07
C ASP A 48 3.74 16.50 -8.63
N THR A 49 3.98 16.41 -7.31
CA THR A 49 5.15 15.76 -6.72
C THR A 49 5.31 14.30 -7.22
N PHE A 50 4.21 13.60 -7.50
CA PHE A 50 4.24 12.25 -8.08
C PHE A 50 5.04 12.18 -9.39
N PHE A 51 4.87 13.14 -10.30
CA PHE A 51 5.57 13.17 -11.60
C PHE A 51 6.98 13.73 -11.50
N SER A 52 7.36 14.34 -10.36
CA SER A 52 8.73 14.83 -10.16
C SER A 52 9.75 13.71 -9.93
N LEU A 53 9.27 12.49 -9.64
CA LEU A 53 10.10 11.31 -9.41
C LEU A 53 10.32 10.56 -10.72
N ASP A 54 11.58 10.44 -11.14
CA ASP A 54 11.95 9.85 -12.43
C ASP A 54 11.67 8.35 -12.55
N VAL A 55 11.55 7.65 -11.41
CA VAL A 55 11.18 6.23 -11.36
C VAL A 55 9.67 6.00 -11.28
N HIS A 56 8.84 7.04 -11.22
CA HIS A 56 7.38 6.91 -11.31
C HIS A 56 6.93 6.92 -12.79
N PRO A 57 5.72 6.44 -13.10
CA PRO A 57 5.11 6.61 -14.41
C PRO A 57 5.04 8.08 -14.81
N GLN A 58 5.65 8.42 -15.94
CA GLN A 58 5.67 9.79 -16.48
C GLN A 58 4.43 10.12 -17.33
N VAL A 59 3.53 9.16 -17.50
CA VAL A 59 2.28 9.32 -18.26
C VAL A 59 1.12 8.80 -17.40
N ALA A 60 0.18 9.69 -17.11
CA ALA A 60 -1.06 9.37 -16.43
C ALA A 60 -2.00 8.59 -17.35
N ASN A 61 -2.09 7.28 -17.16
CA ASN A 61 -2.98 6.38 -17.90
C ASN A 61 -3.30 5.13 -17.07
N ARG A 62 -4.13 4.23 -17.60
CA ARG A 62 -4.51 3.00 -16.88
C ARG A 62 -3.33 2.09 -16.54
N LYS A 63 -2.27 2.06 -17.36
CA LYS A 63 -1.05 1.29 -17.05
C LYS A 63 -0.32 1.87 -15.83
N ALA A 64 -0.38 3.19 -15.64
CA ALA A 64 0.15 3.81 -14.43
C ALA A 64 -0.62 3.38 -13.18
N ILE A 65 -1.95 3.18 -13.28
CA ILE A 65 -2.76 2.65 -12.18
C ILE A 65 -2.32 1.23 -11.80
N ASP A 66 -2.17 0.34 -12.80
CA ASP A 66 -1.72 -1.04 -12.54
C ASP A 66 -0.30 -1.07 -11.97
N TRP A 67 0.58 -0.16 -12.41
CA TRP A 67 1.91 0.04 -11.83
C TRP A 67 1.87 0.51 -10.37
N ILE A 68 1.07 1.54 -10.07
CA ILE A 68 0.91 2.08 -8.71
C ILE A 68 0.38 0.98 -7.79
N PHE A 69 -0.62 0.23 -8.24
CA PHE A 69 -1.20 -0.86 -7.47
C PHE A 69 -0.15 -1.92 -7.09
N LEU A 70 0.67 -2.37 -8.05
CA LEU A 70 1.76 -3.32 -7.76
C LEU A 70 2.79 -2.74 -6.79
N VAL A 71 3.26 -1.51 -7.04
CA VAL A 71 4.27 -0.85 -6.23
C VAL A 71 3.80 -0.70 -4.78
N ASP A 72 2.57 -0.23 -4.58
CA ASP A 72 2.02 -0.03 -3.25
C ASP A 72 1.63 -1.32 -2.54
N THR A 73 1.32 -2.37 -3.30
CA THR A 73 1.15 -3.73 -2.73
C THR A 73 2.44 -4.19 -2.07
N ILE A 74 3.59 -3.82 -2.64
CA ILE A 74 4.90 -4.23 -2.14
C ILE A 74 5.63 -3.13 -1.34
N ASN A 75 4.98 -1.99 -1.07
CA ASN A 75 5.56 -0.81 -0.44
C ASN A 75 5.62 -0.92 1.09
N PHE A 76 6.47 -1.83 1.55
CA PHE A 76 6.72 -2.05 2.97
C PHE A 76 8.19 -1.93 3.33
N SER A 77 8.81 -2.96 3.90
CA SER A 77 10.22 -2.91 4.25
C SER A 77 11.11 -3.23 3.05
N PHE A 78 12.03 -2.32 2.76
CA PHE A 78 13.15 -2.55 1.85
C PHE A 78 14.50 -2.62 2.61
N TRP A 79 14.44 -2.88 3.92
CA TRP A 79 15.61 -2.97 4.78
C TRP A 79 15.93 -4.42 5.12
N SER A 80 17.24 -4.70 5.19
CA SER A 80 17.79 -5.92 5.78
C SER A 80 18.42 -5.61 7.14
N ASP A 81 18.62 -6.64 7.95
CA ASP A 81 19.28 -6.53 9.26
C ASP A 81 20.80 -6.26 9.13
N ASP A 82 21.39 -6.55 7.97
CA ASP A 82 22.85 -6.51 7.74
C ASP A 82 23.38 -5.14 7.27
N ASP A 83 22.62 -4.06 7.47
CA ASP A 83 22.91 -2.70 6.94
C ASP A 83 23.16 -2.65 5.40
N VAL A 84 22.80 -3.72 4.68
CA VAL A 84 22.81 -3.77 3.22
C VAL A 84 21.57 -3.04 2.71
N ASN A 85 21.80 -1.84 2.16
CA ASN A 85 20.75 -1.08 1.50
C ASN A 85 20.36 -1.80 0.21
N PHE A 86 19.09 -2.20 0.08
CA PHE A 86 18.51 -2.64 -1.18
C PHE A 86 18.80 -1.59 -2.26
N LYS A 87 19.69 -1.92 -3.20
CA LYS A 87 20.36 -0.99 -4.11
C LYS A 87 20.38 -1.55 -5.52
N VAL A 88 19.98 -0.73 -6.47
CA VAL A 88 19.81 -1.10 -7.88
C VAL A 88 20.24 0.06 -8.75
N THR A 89 21.04 -0.22 -9.78
CA THR A 89 21.40 0.73 -10.83
C THR A 89 20.48 0.58 -12.04
N PHE A 90 19.82 1.67 -12.42
CA PHE A 90 18.90 1.74 -13.57
C PHE A 90 19.17 3.01 -14.36
N HIS A 91 19.37 2.87 -15.69
CA HIS A 91 19.79 3.95 -16.60
C HIS A 91 20.96 4.79 -16.03
N ASP A 92 22.04 4.12 -15.64
CA ASP A 92 23.26 4.71 -15.07
C ASP A 92 23.09 5.50 -13.76
N LYS A 93 21.91 5.43 -13.14
CA LYS A 93 21.62 6.04 -11.84
C LYS A 93 21.36 4.98 -10.78
N GLN A 94 21.98 5.17 -9.61
CA GLN A 94 21.81 4.27 -8.48
C GLN A 94 20.62 4.71 -7.62
N TYR A 95 19.76 3.75 -7.29
CA TYR A 95 18.60 3.92 -6.44
C TYR A 95 18.69 3.03 -5.20
N THR A 96 17.98 3.40 -4.14
CA THR A 96 17.90 2.61 -2.90
C THR A 96 16.48 2.54 -2.34
N GLY A 97 16.18 1.46 -1.62
CA GLY A 97 14.91 1.26 -0.93
C GLY A 97 13.71 1.30 -1.88
N TYR A 98 12.71 2.11 -1.57
CA TYR A 98 11.52 2.31 -2.40
C TYR A 98 11.85 2.63 -3.87
N PHE A 99 12.75 3.58 -4.13
CA PHE A 99 13.10 3.94 -5.51
C PHE A 99 13.82 2.82 -6.28
N ALA A 100 14.57 1.96 -5.58
CA ALA A 100 15.15 0.78 -6.20
C ALA A 100 14.07 -0.22 -6.63
N ALA A 101 12.98 -0.35 -5.87
CA ALA A 101 11.87 -1.23 -6.23
C ALA A 101 11.12 -0.70 -7.47
N CYS A 102 10.87 0.61 -7.52
CA CYS A 102 10.30 1.27 -8.70
C CYS A 102 11.20 1.05 -9.93
N ALA A 103 12.53 1.21 -9.78
CA ALA A 103 13.49 0.96 -10.84
C ALA A 103 13.47 -0.49 -11.34
N CYS A 104 13.38 -1.49 -10.44
CA CYS A 104 13.22 -2.90 -10.82
C CYS A 104 11.95 -3.16 -11.63
N ILE A 105 10.81 -2.59 -11.21
CA ILE A 105 9.54 -2.75 -11.92
C ILE A 105 9.61 -2.11 -13.31
N ASN A 106 10.21 -0.92 -13.42
CA ASN A 106 10.41 -0.27 -14.71
C ASN A 106 11.33 -1.09 -15.62
N GLY A 107 12.45 -1.62 -15.09
CA GLY A 107 13.34 -2.51 -15.83
C GLY A 107 12.65 -3.80 -16.29
N ALA A 108 11.77 -4.37 -15.47
CA ALA A 108 10.97 -5.53 -15.86
C ALA A 108 10.03 -5.19 -17.03
N LEU A 109 9.35 -4.06 -16.99
CA LEU A 109 8.46 -3.60 -18.06
C LEU A 109 9.22 -3.27 -19.35
N GLU A 110 10.38 -2.61 -19.27
CA GLU A 110 11.28 -2.38 -20.41
C GLU A 110 11.79 -3.70 -21.01
N GLY A 111 12.01 -4.71 -20.17
CA GLY A 111 12.35 -6.08 -20.56
C GLY A 111 11.18 -6.93 -21.06
N ASN A 112 9.99 -6.35 -21.27
CA ASN A 112 8.75 -7.04 -21.67
C ASN A 112 8.27 -8.12 -20.69
N ILE A 113 8.63 -8.03 -19.40
CA ILE A 113 8.02 -8.85 -18.35
C ILE A 113 6.70 -8.17 -17.93
N PRO A 114 5.55 -8.85 -18.07
CA PRO A 114 4.25 -8.25 -17.78
C PRO A 114 3.94 -8.25 -16.28
N ILE A 115 4.84 -7.67 -15.47
CA ILE A 115 4.77 -7.78 -13.99
C ILE A 115 3.52 -7.13 -13.37
N THR A 116 2.88 -6.20 -14.08
CA THR A 116 1.63 -5.54 -13.65
C THR A 116 0.37 -6.23 -14.17
N ASN A 117 0.50 -7.31 -14.95
CA ASN A 117 -0.64 -8.11 -15.39
C ASN A 117 -1.06 -9.07 -14.27
N SER A 118 -2.35 -9.14 -14.00
CA SER A 118 -2.96 -9.94 -12.93
C SER A 118 -2.70 -11.44 -13.07
N ASP A 119 -2.76 -12.01 -14.28
CA ASP A 119 -2.43 -13.43 -14.51
C ASP A 119 -0.96 -13.73 -14.20
N TYR A 120 -0.05 -12.82 -14.56
CA TYR A 120 1.36 -12.94 -14.20
C TYR A 120 1.56 -12.79 -12.69
N MET A 121 0.89 -11.83 -12.06
CA MET A 121 0.95 -11.59 -10.62
C MET A 121 0.45 -12.81 -9.83
N GLU A 122 -0.66 -13.43 -10.24
CA GLU A 122 -1.26 -14.62 -9.60
C GLU A 122 -0.35 -15.86 -9.62
N ASN A 123 0.61 -15.90 -10.55
CA ASN A 123 1.48 -17.05 -10.78
C ASN A 123 2.98 -16.72 -10.57
N ILE A 124 3.31 -15.57 -10.00
CA ILE A 124 4.70 -15.14 -9.85
C ILE A 124 5.44 -16.05 -8.87
N THR A 125 6.66 -16.46 -9.23
CA THR A 125 7.48 -17.33 -8.38
C THR A 125 8.54 -16.56 -7.60
N GLU A 126 9.13 -17.20 -6.59
CA GLU A 126 10.31 -16.67 -5.91
C GLU A 126 11.47 -16.38 -6.86
N ASP A 127 11.68 -17.22 -7.88
CA ASP A 127 12.73 -17.04 -8.87
C ASP A 127 12.46 -15.85 -9.79
N ASP A 128 11.20 -15.61 -10.15
CA ASP A 128 10.81 -14.42 -10.91
C ASP A 128 11.07 -13.15 -10.09
N VAL A 129 10.65 -13.12 -8.82
CA VAL A 129 10.90 -11.98 -7.92
C VAL A 129 12.39 -11.77 -7.70
N ARG A 130 13.17 -12.84 -7.47
CA ARG A 130 14.64 -12.77 -7.32
C ARG A 130 15.31 -12.20 -8.56
N ARG A 131 14.85 -12.60 -9.75
CA ARG A 131 15.37 -12.11 -11.04
C ARG A 131 15.02 -10.63 -11.26
N ILE A 132 13.78 -10.25 -10.99
CA ILE A 132 13.27 -8.89 -11.22
C ILE A 132 13.89 -7.89 -10.24
N PHE A 133 13.96 -8.25 -8.96
CA PHE A 133 14.46 -7.39 -7.89
C PHE A 133 15.93 -7.64 -7.57
N LYS A 134 16.71 -8.05 -8.57
CA LYS A 134 18.15 -8.31 -8.43
C LYS A 134 18.88 -7.03 -8.06
N THR A 135 19.65 -7.07 -6.97
CA THR A 135 20.48 -5.94 -6.52
C THR A 135 21.83 -5.89 -7.22
N ASP A 136 22.50 -4.73 -7.13
CA ASP A 136 23.84 -4.51 -7.69
C ASP A 136 24.90 -5.45 -7.07
N ASP A 137 24.75 -5.80 -5.79
CA ASP A 137 25.68 -6.66 -5.05
C ASP A 137 25.28 -8.15 -5.02
N GLY A 138 24.16 -8.50 -5.66
CA GLY A 138 23.63 -9.87 -5.69
C GLY A 138 22.94 -10.33 -4.41
N SER A 139 22.76 -9.46 -3.41
CA SER A 139 21.91 -9.73 -2.25
C SER A 139 20.43 -9.91 -2.65
N GLU A 140 19.68 -10.62 -1.81
CA GLU A 140 18.25 -10.86 -2.03
C GLU A 140 17.43 -9.66 -1.54
N ILE A 141 16.35 -9.31 -2.26
CA ILE A 141 15.41 -8.29 -1.80
C ILE A 141 14.84 -8.70 -0.43
N PRO A 142 14.78 -7.79 0.56
CA PRO A 142 14.17 -8.11 1.85
C PRO A 142 12.72 -8.57 1.70
N LEU A 143 12.37 -9.61 2.47
CA LEU A 143 11.04 -10.22 2.52
C LEU A 143 10.57 -10.77 1.16
N LEU A 144 11.47 -11.43 0.42
CA LEU A 144 11.18 -11.97 -0.91
C LEU A 144 9.95 -12.87 -0.92
N LYS A 145 9.82 -13.78 0.04
CA LYS A 145 8.69 -14.73 0.11
C LYS A 145 7.38 -14.01 0.31
N GLU A 146 7.38 -13.03 1.19
CA GLU A 146 6.16 -12.28 1.51
C GLU A 146 5.77 -11.34 0.36
N ARG A 147 6.74 -10.83 -0.40
CA ARG A 147 6.47 -10.13 -1.66
C ARG A 147 5.78 -11.04 -2.66
N VAL A 148 6.26 -12.27 -2.83
CA VAL A 148 5.61 -13.28 -3.69
C VAL A 148 4.18 -13.54 -3.20
N GLU A 149 3.97 -13.74 -1.90
CA GLU A 149 2.65 -14.02 -1.34
C GLU A 149 1.64 -12.89 -1.60
N VAL A 150 2.02 -11.63 -1.35
CA VAL A 150 1.11 -10.50 -1.56
C VAL A 150 0.86 -10.18 -3.03
N ILE A 151 1.86 -10.39 -3.91
CA ILE A 151 1.65 -10.22 -5.37
C ILE A 151 0.68 -11.30 -5.88
N ASN A 152 0.87 -12.56 -5.46
CA ASN A 152 -0.04 -13.65 -5.83
C ASN A 152 -1.45 -13.45 -5.28
N GLU A 153 -1.59 -13.00 -4.02
CA GLU A 153 -2.89 -12.60 -3.45
C GLU A 153 -3.56 -11.53 -4.32
N ALA A 154 -2.84 -10.46 -4.63
CA ALA A 154 -3.35 -9.34 -5.41
C ALA A 154 -3.78 -9.78 -6.82
N GLY A 155 -2.97 -10.57 -7.53
CA GLY A 155 -3.31 -11.10 -8.85
C GLY A 155 -4.60 -11.93 -8.85
N ARG A 156 -4.73 -12.87 -7.90
CA ARG A 156 -5.95 -13.68 -7.74
C ARG A 156 -7.21 -12.83 -7.53
N ILE A 157 -7.13 -11.85 -6.63
CA ILE A 157 -8.27 -10.98 -6.30
C ILE A 157 -8.64 -10.12 -7.52
N LEU A 158 -7.65 -9.55 -8.21
CA LEU A 158 -7.91 -8.79 -9.44
C LEU A 158 -8.68 -9.62 -10.47
N ASN A 159 -8.25 -10.86 -10.69
CA ASN A 159 -8.89 -11.78 -11.63
C ASN A 159 -10.31 -12.18 -11.21
N GLN A 160 -10.55 -12.39 -9.91
CA GLN A 160 -11.84 -12.86 -9.40
C GLN A 160 -12.88 -11.74 -9.26
N GLU A 161 -12.47 -10.56 -8.81
CA GLU A 161 -13.39 -9.52 -8.33
C GLU A 161 -13.41 -8.25 -9.20
N PHE A 162 -12.40 -8.07 -10.05
CA PHE A 162 -12.14 -6.81 -10.77
C PHE A 162 -11.75 -7.01 -12.24
N ASP A 163 -12.11 -8.13 -12.86
CA ASP A 163 -11.84 -8.46 -14.27
C ASP A 163 -10.38 -8.20 -14.69
N GLY A 164 -9.45 -8.54 -13.79
CA GLY A 164 -8.02 -8.51 -14.03
C GLY A 164 -7.35 -7.13 -13.93
N THR A 165 -8.04 -6.05 -13.54
CA THR A 165 -7.42 -4.71 -13.38
C THR A 165 -7.91 -3.95 -12.15
N PHE A 166 -6.99 -3.26 -11.46
CA PHE A 166 -7.35 -2.46 -10.29
C PHE A 166 -8.25 -1.26 -10.65
N TYR A 167 -8.25 -0.82 -11.91
CA TYR A 167 -9.13 0.24 -12.37
C TYR A 167 -10.62 -0.05 -12.11
N ASN A 168 -11.03 -1.32 -12.22
CA ASN A 168 -12.41 -1.71 -11.93
C ASN A 168 -12.76 -1.61 -10.44
N CYS A 169 -11.78 -1.69 -9.54
CA CYS A 169 -11.96 -1.37 -8.13
C CYS A 169 -12.23 0.14 -7.94
N ILE A 170 -11.47 1.00 -8.63
CA ILE A 170 -11.66 2.46 -8.64
C ILE A 170 -13.07 2.83 -9.12
N LEU A 171 -13.54 2.24 -10.23
CA LEU A 171 -14.89 2.53 -10.74
C LEU A 171 -15.99 2.24 -9.69
N LYS A 172 -15.82 1.22 -8.86
CA LYS A 172 -16.78 0.84 -7.81
C LYS A 172 -16.79 1.81 -6.61
N CYS A 173 -15.73 2.62 -6.41
CA CYS A 173 -15.61 3.51 -5.26
C CYS A 173 -16.46 4.79 -5.39
N ASN A 174 -17.09 5.03 -6.54
CA ASN A 174 -17.93 6.21 -6.78
C ASN A 174 -17.24 7.53 -6.39
N LYS A 175 -15.97 7.66 -6.80
CA LYS A 175 -15.13 8.83 -6.54
C LYS A 175 -14.91 9.13 -5.05
N SER A 176 -14.97 8.14 -4.16
CA SER A 176 -14.63 8.31 -2.74
C SER A 176 -13.29 7.62 -2.44
N ALA A 177 -12.35 8.40 -1.92
CA ALA A 177 -11.07 7.97 -1.37
C ALA A 177 -11.27 7.01 -0.19
N ILE A 178 -12.20 7.33 0.71
CA ILE A 178 -12.50 6.47 1.86
C ILE A 178 -13.11 5.14 1.40
N LYS A 179 -14.04 5.16 0.46
CA LYS A 179 -14.64 3.93 -0.08
C LYS A 179 -13.62 3.09 -0.85
N LEU A 180 -12.70 3.71 -1.59
CA LEU A 180 -11.60 2.99 -2.24
C LEU A 180 -10.68 2.34 -1.21
N MET A 181 -10.31 3.07 -0.15
CA MET A 181 -9.51 2.53 0.96
C MET A 181 -10.22 1.35 1.64
N GLU A 182 -11.54 1.45 1.89
CA GLU A 182 -12.34 0.36 2.46
C GLU A 182 -12.32 -0.88 1.58
N TYR A 183 -12.54 -0.74 0.27
CA TYR A 183 -12.45 -1.87 -0.66
C TYR A 183 -11.04 -2.47 -0.70
N VAL A 184 -10.00 -1.65 -0.69
CA VAL A 184 -8.63 -2.15 -0.64
C VAL A 184 -8.43 -3.05 0.60
N VAL A 185 -8.91 -2.61 1.77
CA VAL A 185 -8.75 -3.35 3.04
C VAL A 185 -9.67 -4.58 3.13
N GLU A 186 -10.86 -4.49 2.54
CA GLU A 186 -11.84 -5.57 2.49
C GLU A 186 -11.31 -6.74 1.63
N TYR A 187 -10.93 -6.44 0.39
CA TYR A 187 -10.53 -7.46 -0.59
C TYR A 187 -9.08 -7.91 -0.41
N PHE A 188 -8.12 -6.98 -0.21
CA PHE A 188 -6.70 -7.29 -0.19
C PHE A 188 -6.17 -7.37 1.25
N GLY A 189 -6.09 -8.60 1.78
CA GLY A 189 -5.75 -8.88 3.17
C GLY A 189 -4.41 -8.28 3.60
N SER A 190 -3.42 -8.25 2.70
CA SER A 190 -2.10 -7.68 2.96
C SER A 190 -2.09 -6.17 3.28
N TYR A 191 -3.15 -5.43 2.94
CA TYR A 191 -3.27 -4.00 3.26
C TYR A 191 -3.81 -3.72 4.67
N ARG A 192 -4.24 -4.75 5.39
CA ARG A 192 -4.80 -4.61 6.74
C ARG A 192 -3.71 -4.26 7.75
N ASP A 193 -3.80 -3.06 8.27
CA ASP A 193 -2.84 -2.48 9.22
C ASP A 193 -3.60 -2.06 10.49
N PHE A 194 -3.70 -3.02 11.40
CA PHE A 194 -4.57 -3.00 12.58
C PHE A 194 -3.78 -3.26 13.85
N ALA A 195 -4.21 -2.63 14.94
CA ALA A 195 -3.68 -2.88 16.28
C ALA A 195 -4.81 -2.83 17.33
N THR A 196 -4.47 -3.18 18.56
CA THR A 196 -5.32 -2.95 19.73
C THR A 196 -4.56 -2.10 20.72
N TYR A 197 -5.14 -0.98 21.14
CA TYR A 197 -4.53 -0.05 22.07
C TYR A 197 -5.49 0.24 23.22
N LYS A 198 -5.07 -0.02 24.46
CA LYS A 198 -5.92 0.15 25.66
C LYS A 198 -7.30 -0.50 25.52
N GLY A 199 -7.36 -1.67 24.89
CA GLY A 199 -8.60 -2.42 24.63
C GLY A 199 -9.42 -1.95 23.43
N GLN A 200 -9.08 -0.82 22.81
CA GLN A 200 -9.73 -0.31 21.61
C GLN A 200 -9.08 -0.88 20.35
N LYS A 201 -9.90 -1.40 19.43
CA LYS A 201 -9.45 -1.77 18.08
C LYS A 201 -9.21 -0.50 17.26
N ILE A 202 -8.01 -0.36 16.73
CA ILE A 202 -7.55 0.80 15.96
C ILE A 202 -6.99 0.37 14.60
N SER A 203 -6.85 1.33 13.69
CA SER A 203 -6.22 1.14 12.38
C SER A 203 -5.30 2.30 12.01
N PHE A 204 -4.31 2.01 11.17
CA PHE A 204 -3.46 3.04 10.54
C PHE A 204 -3.54 3.00 9.02
N LEU A 205 -3.81 1.83 8.45
CA LEU A 205 -4.06 1.62 7.01
C LEU A 205 -3.03 2.26 6.08
N LYS A 206 -1.75 2.32 6.51
CA LYS A 206 -0.71 3.12 5.85
C LYS A 206 -0.65 2.90 4.34
N ARG A 207 -0.47 1.65 3.89
CA ARG A 207 -0.34 1.35 2.45
C ARG A 207 -1.63 1.59 1.69
N ALA A 208 -2.79 1.38 2.30
CA ALA A 208 -4.07 1.60 1.65
C ALA A 208 -4.28 3.10 1.40
N GLN A 209 -3.89 3.94 2.36
CA GLN A 209 -3.90 5.40 2.22
C GLN A 209 -2.91 5.87 1.15
N ILE A 210 -1.70 5.29 1.09
CA ILE A 210 -0.71 5.59 0.02
C ILE A 210 -1.30 5.27 -1.36
N LEU A 211 -1.83 4.06 -1.55
CA LEU A 211 -2.42 3.64 -2.82
C LEU A 211 -3.49 4.62 -3.33
N VAL A 212 -4.41 5.02 -2.45
CA VAL A 212 -5.47 5.98 -2.80
C VAL A 212 -4.86 7.35 -3.15
N SER A 213 -3.89 7.81 -2.37
CA SER A 213 -3.20 9.09 -2.58
C SER A 213 -2.41 9.13 -3.89
N ASP A 214 -1.70 8.05 -4.23
CA ASP A 214 -0.86 7.97 -5.43
C ASP A 214 -1.72 7.89 -6.69
N ILE A 215 -2.83 7.14 -6.66
CA ILE A 215 -3.83 7.15 -7.73
C ILE A 215 -4.40 8.55 -7.93
N TYR A 216 -4.82 9.22 -6.85
CA TYR A 216 -5.35 10.57 -6.94
C TYR A 216 -4.31 11.54 -7.53
N SER A 217 -3.07 11.48 -7.04
CA SER A 217 -1.97 12.35 -7.49
C SER A 217 -1.66 12.14 -8.98
N CYS A 218 -1.67 10.89 -9.44
CA CYS A 218 -1.41 10.53 -10.83
C CYS A 218 -2.58 10.87 -11.77
N MET A 219 -3.81 10.58 -11.37
CA MET A 219 -4.93 10.47 -12.32
C MET A 219 -6.00 11.57 -12.20
N ARG A 220 -6.08 12.34 -11.10
CA ARG A 220 -7.21 13.27 -10.82
C ARG A 220 -7.49 14.31 -11.93
N LYS A 221 -6.48 14.69 -12.72
CA LYS A 221 -6.60 15.67 -13.82
C LYS A 221 -6.98 15.03 -15.16
N ILE A 222 -6.92 13.71 -15.25
CA ILE A 222 -7.00 12.95 -16.51
C ILE A 222 -8.23 12.05 -16.54
N ASP A 223 -8.59 11.45 -15.41
CA ASP A 223 -9.73 10.55 -15.29
C ASP A 223 -10.64 11.01 -14.14
N ASP A 224 -11.86 11.38 -14.49
CA ASP A 224 -12.89 11.85 -13.56
C ASP A 224 -13.29 10.77 -12.52
N ALA A 225 -13.10 9.48 -12.82
CA ALA A 225 -13.28 8.41 -11.84
C ALA A 225 -12.26 8.46 -10.68
N CYS A 226 -11.10 9.09 -10.91
CA CYS A 226 -10.02 9.24 -9.93
C CYS A 226 -10.06 10.59 -9.21
N TYR A 227 -11.04 11.45 -9.49
CA TYR A 227 -11.23 12.71 -8.78
C TYR A 227 -12.01 12.48 -7.49
N PHE A 228 -11.30 12.13 -6.41
CA PHE A 228 -11.90 11.78 -5.13
C PHE A 228 -12.38 13.00 -4.33
N HIS A 229 -13.66 13.06 -3.98
CA HIS A 229 -14.28 14.23 -3.35
C HIS A 229 -13.96 14.38 -1.85
N ASP A 230 -13.55 13.31 -1.20
CA ASP A 230 -13.22 13.17 0.22
C ASP A 230 -11.73 12.85 0.44
N ILE A 231 -10.86 13.19 -0.51
CA ILE A 231 -9.40 12.94 -0.42
C ILE A 231 -8.77 13.53 0.85
N ASN A 232 -9.34 14.61 1.38
CA ASN A 232 -8.86 15.28 2.59
C ASN A 232 -9.14 14.51 3.88
N GLU A 233 -9.98 13.46 3.83
CA GLU A 233 -10.21 12.58 4.97
C GLU A 233 -9.00 11.67 5.25
N LEU A 234 -8.16 11.40 4.25
CA LEU A 234 -6.89 10.69 4.43
C LEU A 234 -5.99 11.40 5.46
N THR A 235 -5.27 10.61 6.23
CA THR A 235 -4.25 11.09 7.17
C THR A 235 -2.86 11.04 6.55
N MET A 236 -1.84 11.47 7.31
CA MET A 236 -0.46 11.12 6.99
C MET A 236 -0.25 9.59 7.03
N PHE A 237 0.77 9.10 6.34
CA PHE A 237 1.03 7.68 6.17
C PHE A 237 2.01 7.23 7.25
N ALA A 238 1.48 6.82 8.41
CA ALA A 238 2.25 6.56 9.63
C ALA A 238 3.36 5.50 9.47
N ASP A 239 4.50 5.96 8.96
CA ASP A 239 5.74 5.24 8.72
C ASP A 239 6.82 5.62 9.73
N TYR A 240 8.06 5.19 9.48
CA TYR A 240 9.18 5.52 10.35
C TYR A 240 9.97 6.77 9.97
N ARG A 241 9.81 7.29 8.76
CA ARG A 241 10.59 8.41 8.24
C ARG A 241 10.00 9.73 8.70
N VAL A 242 8.68 9.88 8.64
CA VAL A 242 8.01 11.13 9.01
C VAL A 242 8.17 11.46 10.50
N PRO A 243 8.04 10.53 11.47
CA PRO A 243 8.33 10.82 12.87
C PRO A 243 9.78 11.29 13.14
N GLN A 244 10.76 10.90 12.31
CA GLN A 244 12.14 11.43 12.41
C GLN A 244 12.19 12.91 12.07
N ALA A 245 11.54 13.32 10.97
CA ALA A 245 11.47 14.72 10.56
C ALA A 245 10.67 15.56 11.57
N LEU A 246 9.53 15.04 12.04
CA LEU A 246 8.73 15.71 13.07
C LEU A 246 9.52 15.92 14.36
N HIS A 247 10.28 14.92 14.81
CA HIS A 247 11.16 15.09 15.96
C HIS A 247 12.26 16.11 15.69
N PHE A 248 12.94 16.01 14.55
CA PHE A 248 14.01 16.92 14.14
C PHE A 248 13.56 18.39 14.11
N LEU A 249 12.36 18.62 13.60
CA LEU A 249 11.76 19.95 13.47
C LEU A 249 11.18 20.47 14.80
N GLY A 250 11.20 19.66 15.86
CA GLY A 250 10.74 20.01 17.19
C GLY A 250 9.22 19.87 17.38
N VAL A 251 8.53 19.16 16.49
CA VAL A 251 7.09 18.88 16.58
C VAL A 251 6.82 17.78 17.61
N LEU A 252 7.57 16.69 17.54
CA LEU A 252 7.51 15.59 18.51
C LEU A 252 8.67 15.69 19.50
N LYS A 253 8.37 15.62 20.79
CA LYS A 253 9.37 15.42 21.85
C LYS A 253 9.14 14.09 22.53
N TYR A 254 10.22 13.34 22.74
CA TYR A 254 10.19 12.04 23.38
C TYR A 254 10.71 12.14 24.82
N SER A 255 10.16 11.32 25.72
CA SER A 255 10.66 11.18 27.08
C SER A 255 12.09 10.63 27.09
N SER A 256 12.80 10.80 28.21
CA SER A 256 14.16 10.24 28.35
C SER A 256 14.18 8.71 28.23
N ILE A 257 13.10 8.03 28.64
CA ILE A 257 12.96 6.58 28.56
C ILE A 257 12.83 6.15 27.10
N LEU A 258 11.90 6.74 26.35
CA LEU A 258 11.71 6.44 24.94
C LEU A 258 12.97 6.79 24.13
N MET A 259 13.59 7.94 24.41
CA MET A 259 14.88 8.31 23.81
C MET A 259 15.97 7.28 24.07
N LYS A 260 16.04 6.72 25.29
CA LYS A 260 17.03 5.69 25.63
C LYS A 260 16.82 4.43 24.80
N GLN A 261 15.60 3.91 24.71
CA GLN A 261 15.30 2.71 23.92
C GLN A 261 15.60 2.89 22.43
N LEU A 262 15.21 4.04 21.87
CA LEU A 262 15.50 4.39 20.49
C LEU A 262 17.02 4.49 20.26
N ASN A 263 17.78 4.99 21.24
CA ASN A 263 19.23 5.10 21.16
C ASN A 263 19.96 3.77 21.31
N GLU A 264 19.42 2.84 22.11
CA GLU A 264 19.95 1.48 22.29
C GLU A 264 19.67 0.56 21.11
N LYS A 265 19.04 1.11 20.06
CA LYS A 265 18.66 0.38 18.85
C LYS A 265 17.72 -0.80 19.14
N GLU A 266 16.89 -0.69 20.18
CA GLU A 266 15.90 -1.71 20.53
C GLU A 266 14.71 -1.67 19.57
N LEU A 267 14.45 -2.80 18.89
CA LEU A 267 13.32 -2.92 17.98
C LEU A 267 11.99 -2.72 18.72
N LEU A 268 11.28 -1.64 18.39
CA LEU A 268 9.90 -1.44 18.82
C LEU A 268 9.00 -2.48 18.15
N GLN A 269 8.50 -3.42 18.95
CA GLN A 269 7.66 -4.50 18.47
C GLN A 269 6.36 -3.95 17.88
N ASN A 270 5.87 -4.59 16.82
CA ASN A 270 4.59 -4.24 16.23
C ASN A 270 3.46 -4.35 17.26
N GLY A 271 2.60 -3.33 17.34
CA GLY A 271 1.51 -3.28 18.31
C GLY A 271 1.97 -3.02 19.74
N SER A 272 3.27 -2.81 19.99
CA SER A 272 3.72 -2.30 21.27
C SER A 272 3.20 -0.89 21.52
N GLU A 273 3.06 -0.52 22.78
CA GLU A 273 2.59 0.80 23.19
C GLU A 273 3.39 1.93 22.54
N TYR A 274 4.73 1.85 22.55
CA TYR A 274 5.58 2.85 21.90
C TYR A 274 5.43 2.91 20.38
N GLU A 275 5.27 1.77 19.71
CA GLU A 275 5.07 1.72 18.25
C GLU A 275 3.74 2.38 17.87
N VAL A 276 2.67 2.01 18.59
CA VAL A 276 1.32 2.55 18.38
C VAL A 276 1.26 4.05 18.71
N GLU A 277 1.84 4.48 19.83
CA GLU A 277 1.91 5.88 20.21
C GLU A 277 2.69 6.70 19.17
N LEU A 278 3.86 6.25 18.71
CA LEU A 278 4.64 6.97 17.69
C LEU A 278 3.84 7.20 16.41
N ARG A 279 3.08 6.20 15.96
CA ARG A 279 2.23 6.30 14.78
C ARG A 279 1.04 7.22 15.00
N GLY A 280 0.32 7.07 16.11
CA GLY A 280 -0.82 7.93 16.46
C GLY A 280 -0.42 9.40 16.63
N PHE A 281 0.67 9.68 17.33
CA PHE A 281 1.19 11.03 17.51
C PHE A 281 1.66 11.67 16.20
N SER A 282 2.22 10.87 15.28
CA SER A 282 2.63 11.38 13.97
C SER A 282 1.42 11.76 13.11
N ILE A 283 0.34 10.97 13.15
CA ILE A 283 -0.93 11.33 12.50
C ILE A 283 -1.47 12.64 13.07
N LYS A 284 -1.58 12.72 14.40
CA LYS A 284 -2.10 13.91 15.06
C LYS A 284 -1.24 15.15 14.78
N ALA A 285 0.08 15.00 14.73
CA ALA A 285 1.01 16.08 14.42
C ALA A 285 0.76 16.67 13.02
N CYS A 286 0.62 15.82 12.00
CA CYS A 286 0.35 16.28 10.63
C CYS A 286 -1.03 16.96 10.53
N ASP A 287 -2.05 16.43 11.19
CA ASP A 287 -3.37 17.06 11.26
C ASP A 287 -3.34 18.44 11.92
N ASP A 288 -2.56 18.60 12.99
CA ASP A 288 -2.42 19.89 13.67
C ASP A 288 -1.60 20.89 12.85
N ILE A 289 -0.64 20.42 12.04
CA ILE A 289 0.06 21.23 11.04
C ILE A 289 -0.91 21.73 9.98
N VAL A 290 -1.79 20.86 9.44
CA VAL A 290 -2.84 21.25 8.50
C VAL A 290 -3.74 22.34 9.10
N LYS A 291 -4.22 22.14 10.34
CA LYS A 291 -5.05 23.13 11.05
C LYS A 291 -4.30 24.46 11.21
N ALA A 292 -3.02 24.43 11.55
CA ALA A 292 -2.20 25.63 11.69
C ALA A 292 -2.00 26.39 10.35
N ILE A 293 -1.86 25.67 9.23
CA ILE A 293 -1.80 26.27 7.89
C ILE A 293 -3.13 26.92 7.56
N GLN A 294 -4.25 26.22 7.77
CA GLN A 294 -5.60 26.71 7.48
C GLN A 294 -5.94 27.99 8.27
N GLN A 295 -5.49 28.09 9.52
CA GLN A 295 -5.68 29.30 10.34
C GLN A 295 -4.88 30.50 9.84
N LYS A 296 -3.77 30.29 9.13
CA LYS A 296 -2.89 31.35 8.63
C LYS A 296 -3.17 31.76 7.19
N ALA A 297 -3.70 30.85 6.37
CA ALA A 297 -3.94 31.11 4.97
C ALA A 297 -5.19 31.99 4.78
N THR A 298 -5.05 33.10 4.04
CA THR A 298 -6.07 34.15 3.90
C THR A 298 -6.78 34.16 2.55
N ASP A 299 -6.37 33.33 1.59
CA ASP A 299 -6.65 33.55 0.15
C ASP A 299 -7.41 32.43 -0.58
N GLY A 300 -7.95 31.42 0.11
CA GLY A 300 -8.74 30.37 -0.53
C GLY A 300 -7.95 29.12 -0.91
N SER A 301 -6.61 29.17 -0.90
CA SER A 301 -5.71 28.10 -1.35
C SER A 301 -5.62 26.89 -0.40
N TYR A 302 -6.37 26.91 0.71
CA TYR A 302 -6.24 25.96 1.82
C TYR A 302 -6.62 24.52 1.49
N THR A 303 -7.45 24.29 0.47
CA THR A 303 -7.96 22.94 0.14
C THR A 303 -6.87 21.99 -0.37
N MET A 304 -5.70 22.52 -0.75
CA MET A 304 -4.54 21.74 -1.21
C MET A 304 -3.74 21.12 -0.05
N TYR A 305 -3.74 21.75 1.13
CA TYR A 305 -2.89 21.35 2.25
C TYR A 305 -3.61 20.34 3.16
N ASN A 306 -3.66 19.08 2.75
CA ASN A 306 -4.16 17.99 3.57
C ASN A 306 -3.03 17.20 4.26
N ALA A 307 -3.38 16.23 5.10
CA ALA A 307 -2.39 15.50 5.89
C ALA A 307 -1.44 14.65 5.01
N ALA A 308 -1.92 14.12 3.88
CA ALA A 308 -1.10 13.42 2.89
C ALA A 308 -0.09 14.37 2.20
N TYR A 309 -0.46 15.62 1.96
CA TYR A 309 0.48 16.63 1.46
C TYR A 309 1.57 16.96 2.49
N VAL A 310 1.18 17.15 3.76
CA VAL A 310 2.13 17.39 4.87
C VAL A 310 3.07 16.19 5.05
N ASP A 311 2.55 14.97 4.95
CA ASP A 311 3.33 13.73 4.96
C ASP A 311 4.41 13.73 3.86
N ASN A 312 4.00 13.92 2.62
CA ASN A 312 4.90 13.96 1.47
C ASN A 312 6.00 15.02 1.66
N PHE A 313 5.62 16.23 2.12
CA PHE A 313 6.57 17.29 2.46
C PHE A 313 7.61 16.83 3.47
N LEU A 314 7.17 16.26 4.60
CA LEU A 314 8.06 15.81 5.67
C LEU A 314 8.93 14.62 5.22
N TRP A 315 8.39 13.73 4.39
CA TRP A 315 9.13 12.59 3.86
C TRP A 315 10.27 13.03 2.94
N LEU A 316 10.02 13.95 1.98
CA LEU A 316 11.08 14.50 1.14
C LEU A 316 12.04 15.39 1.94
N TYR A 317 11.54 16.17 2.91
CA TYR A 317 12.38 16.94 3.82
C TYR A 317 13.36 16.02 4.56
N ARG A 318 12.88 14.88 5.08
CA ARG A 318 13.73 13.89 5.73
C ARG A 318 14.83 13.42 4.78
N ARG A 319 14.46 13.05 3.54
CA ARG A 319 15.43 12.53 2.56
C ARG A 319 16.49 13.56 2.20
N LYS A 320 16.10 14.82 1.97
CA LYS A 320 17.02 15.92 1.64
C LYS A 320 17.99 16.23 2.78
N ASN A 321 17.53 16.12 4.03
CA ASN A 321 18.32 16.43 5.23
C ASN A 321 18.75 15.16 5.99
N ALA A 322 18.88 14.03 5.28
CA ALA A 322 19.10 12.72 5.90
C ALA A 322 20.32 12.72 6.83
N LYS A 323 21.44 13.29 6.37
CA LYS A 323 22.69 13.37 7.14
C LYS A 323 22.52 14.14 8.46
N GLU A 324 21.96 15.34 8.41
CA GLU A 324 21.77 16.19 9.60
C GLU A 324 20.78 15.56 10.59
N ILE A 325 19.70 14.97 10.07
CA ILE A 325 18.71 14.25 10.89
C ILE A 325 19.34 13.03 11.55
N GLU A 326 20.16 12.26 10.82
CA GLU A 326 20.84 11.08 11.39
C GLU A 326 21.94 11.46 12.39
N GLU A 327 22.64 12.59 12.21
CA GLU A 327 23.66 13.09 13.14
C GLU A 327 23.04 13.66 14.42
N MET A 328 22.02 14.52 14.31
CA MET A 328 21.32 15.10 15.46
C MET A 328 20.62 14.01 16.25
N ILE A 329 20.08 13.04 15.53
CA ILE A 329 19.38 11.93 16.10
C ILE A 329 20.29 10.70 16.02
N THR A 330 21.45 10.80 16.67
CA THR A 330 22.67 9.97 16.51
C THR A 330 22.44 8.45 16.53
N ASN A 331 21.27 7.96 16.97
CA ASN A 331 20.94 6.54 17.04
C ASN A 331 19.51 6.15 16.63
N LEU A 332 18.69 7.04 16.07
CA LEU A 332 17.31 6.73 15.62
C LEU A 332 17.23 6.01 14.26
N LEU A 333 18.31 5.31 13.90
CA LEU A 333 18.24 4.15 13.01
C LEU A 333 17.17 3.15 13.48
N VAL A 334 16.67 3.21 14.72
CA VAL A 334 15.63 2.32 15.26
C VAL A 334 14.26 2.94 15.45
N LEU A 335 14.05 4.15 14.91
CA LEU A 335 12.73 4.42 14.39
C LEU A 335 12.39 3.46 13.24
N LYS A 336 13.28 2.55 12.75
CA LYS A 336 12.97 1.31 11.99
C LYS A 336 11.86 0.51 12.73
N LEU A 337 10.66 1.06 12.79
CA LEU A 337 9.48 0.52 13.43
C LEU A 337 9.21 -0.79 12.72
N CYS A 338 8.83 -1.79 13.50
CA CYS A 338 8.36 -3.06 13.01
C CYS A 338 6.98 -2.95 12.31
N ILE A 339 6.75 -1.90 11.51
CA ILE A 339 5.73 -1.89 10.45
C ILE A 339 6.00 -3.07 9.48
N ILE A 340 7.25 -3.55 9.49
CA ILE A 340 7.77 -4.73 8.77
C ILE A 340 6.95 -6.01 9.04
N LYS A 341 6.57 -6.33 10.28
CA LYS A 341 5.94 -7.63 10.62
C LYS A 341 4.41 -7.65 10.58
N GLN A 342 3.75 -6.49 10.50
CA GLN A 342 2.28 -6.42 10.46
C GLN A 342 1.71 -6.96 9.14
N GLN A 343 2.52 -6.97 8.09
CA GLN A 343 2.04 -7.21 6.73
C GLN A 343 2.24 -8.64 6.22
N THR A 344 2.88 -9.49 7.02
CA THR A 344 3.21 -10.89 6.67
C THR A 344 2.46 -11.90 7.54
N HIS A 345 2.11 -11.55 8.78
CA HIS A 345 1.35 -12.42 9.69
C HIS A 345 -0.18 -12.39 9.50
N MET A 346 -0.69 -11.64 8.50
CA MET A 346 -2.12 -11.47 8.24
C MET A 346 -2.70 -12.43 7.20
N LEU A 347 -1.91 -13.37 6.66
CA LEU A 347 -2.45 -14.50 5.89
C LEU A 347 -2.88 -15.59 6.88
N PRO A 348 -4.19 -15.82 7.12
CA PRO A 348 -4.60 -17.07 7.72
C PRO A 348 -4.16 -18.16 6.74
N SER A 349 -3.64 -19.29 7.25
CA SER A 349 -3.68 -20.51 6.47
C SER A 349 -5.12 -20.65 5.96
N LEU A 350 -5.34 -20.59 4.64
CA LEU A 350 -6.62 -20.86 3.99
C LEU A 350 -7.03 -22.31 4.31
N LYS A 351 -7.54 -22.52 5.52
CA LYS A 351 -8.40 -23.64 5.86
C LYS A 351 -9.79 -23.04 5.95
N SER A 352 -10.51 -23.25 4.84
CA SER A 352 -11.95 -23.21 4.68
C SER A 352 -12.74 -23.01 5.99
N ASP A 353 -13.22 -21.80 6.22
CA ASP A 353 -14.39 -21.53 7.04
C ASP A 353 -15.13 -20.33 6.42
N LEU A 354 -15.64 -20.55 5.21
CA LEU A 354 -16.74 -19.77 4.67
C LEU A 354 -18.03 -20.46 5.12
N PRO A 355 -18.95 -19.76 5.81
CA PRO A 355 -20.27 -20.31 6.08
C PRO A 355 -21.02 -20.41 4.76
N ILE A 356 -21.31 -21.63 4.33
CA ILE A 356 -22.20 -21.92 3.21
C ILE A 356 -23.57 -21.32 3.57
N MET A 357 -23.94 -20.22 2.91
CA MET A 357 -25.34 -19.79 2.83
C MET A 357 -26.10 -20.89 2.07
N MET A 358 -26.73 -21.81 2.81
CA MET A 358 -27.75 -22.69 2.25
C MET A 358 -28.98 -21.84 1.93
N PHE A 359 -29.28 -21.69 0.64
CA PHE A 359 -30.61 -21.36 0.18
C PHE A 359 -31.58 -22.44 0.67
N ALA A 360 -32.49 -22.05 1.55
CA ALA A 360 -33.66 -22.85 1.89
C ALA A 360 -34.55 -22.95 0.64
N THR A 361 -34.59 -24.12 0.02
CA THR A 361 -35.70 -24.53 -0.83
C THR A 361 -36.29 -25.80 -0.26
N THR A 362 -37.61 -25.78 -0.22
CA THR A 362 -38.56 -26.70 0.40
C THR A 362 -38.47 -28.14 -0.12
N GLU A 363 -38.51 -29.07 0.84
CA GLU A 363 -39.13 -30.40 0.84
C GLU A 363 -39.01 -31.34 -0.38
N ILE A 364 -38.41 -32.53 -0.17
CA ILE A 364 -39.03 -33.88 -0.27
C ILE A 364 -37.96 -34.93 0.14
N PRO A 365 -38.26 -35.91 1.02
CA PRO A 365 -37.29 -36.92 1.47
C PRO A 365 -37.43 -38.25 0.71
N PHE A 366 -36.35 -39.04 0.58
CA PHE A 366 -36.31 -40.49 0.87
C PHE A 366 -34.94 -41.14 0.51
N VAL A 367 -34.33 -41.78 1.54
CA VAL A 367 -33.70 -43.12 1.54
C VAL A 367 -32.30 -43.36 0.91
N ALA A 368 -31.33 -43.45 1.85
CA ALA A 368 -30.44 -44.59 2.17
C ALA A 368 -29.17 -44.97 1.36
N ALA A 369 -28.13 -45.20 2.20
CA ALA A 369 -27.08 -46.24 2.16
C ALA A 369 -26.02 -46.18 1.03
N ALA A 370 -24.78 -45.78 1.33
CA ALA A 370 -23.69 -46.60 1.90
C ALA A 370 -23.16 -47.71 0.97
N LYS A 371 -21.92 -47.54 0.45
CA LYS A 371 -20.76 -48.45 0.67
C LYS A 371 -19.65 -48.36 -0.42
N ILE A 372 -18.42 -48.24 0.09
CA ILE A 372 -17.21 -49.02 -0.23
C ILE A 372 -16.24 -48.53 -1.33
N PHE A 373 -15.06 -48.15 -0.82
CA PHE A 373 -13.70 -48.21 -1.37
C PHE A 373 -13.42 -49.33 -2.40
N SER A 374 -12.63 -49.04 -3.45
CA SER A 374 -11.41 -49.80 -3.80
C SER A 374 -10.81 -49.44 -5.18
N LYS A 375 -9.61 -48.85 -5.13
CA LYS A 375 -8.41 -49.05 -5.98
C LYS A 375 -8.50 -49.25 -7.52
N ARG A 376 -7.74 -48.35 -8.17
CA ARG A 376 -6.68 -48.52 -9.20
C ARG A 376 -7.02 -48.84 -10.66
N SER A 377 -6.45 -47.97 -11.50
CA SER A 377 -5.83 -48.18 -12.84
C SER A 377 -6.71 -48.65 -14.00
N THR A 378 -6.75 -47.89 -15.09
CA THR A 378 -5.91 -48.10 -16.29
C THR A 378 -6.31 -47.10 -17.39
N VAL A 379 -5.32 -46.45 -17.99
CA VAL A 379 -5.43 -45.68 -19.23
C VAL A 379 -5.46 -46.65 -20.41
N ARG A 380 -6.50 -46.61 -21.25
CA ARG A 380 -6.36 -46.72 -22.71
C ARG A 380 -7.64 -46.37 -23.46
N SER A 381 -7.40 -45.58 -24.50
CA SER A 381 -8.27 -45.01 -25.51
C SER A 381 -9.02 -46.06 -26.35
N CYS A 382 -10.23 -45.70 -26.82
CA CYS A 382 -10.74 -46.09 -28.14
C CYS A 382 -11.64 -44.98 -28.69
N LEU A 383 -11.24 -44.44 -29.85
CA LEU A 383 -12.09 -43.75 -30.80
C LEU A 383 -13.22 -44.68 -31.26
N LEU A 384 -14.41 -44.12 -31.52
CA LEU A 384 -15.18 -44.40 -32.73
C LEU A 384 -16.16 -43.25 -33.01
N ALA A 385 -16.01 -42.69 -34.20
CA ALA A 385 -16.83 -41.65 -34.79
C ALA A 385 -18.14 -42.22 -35.37
N ILE A 386 -19.05 -41.31 -35.74
CA ILE A 386 -19.86 -41.26 -36.99
C ILE A 386 -21.32 -40.84 -36.72
N ASN A 387 -21.65 -39.56 -36.96
CA ASN A 387 -22.62 -39.11 -37.99
C ASN A 387 -23.03 -37.63 -37.81
N ALA A 388 -22.42 -36.76 -38.62
CA ALA A 388 -23.08 -35.60 -39.26
C ALA A 388 -23.86 -36.13 -40.52
N PRO A 389 -24.52 -35.35 -41.41
CA PRO A 389 -24.50 -33.88 -41.58
C PRO A 389 -25.83 -33.22 -42.04
N ARG A 390 -25.87 -31.87 -42.10
CA ARG A 390 -26.08 -31.09 -43.35
C ARG A 390 -26.13 -29.57 -43.10
N ALA A 391 -25.14 -28.89 -43.69
CA ALA A 391 -25.14 -27.49 -44.15
C ALA A 391 -25.97 -27.40 -45.47
N PRO A 392 -25.96 -26.33 -46.33
CA PRO A 392 -25.04 -25.18 -46.40
C PRO A 392 -25.62 -23.82 -46.91
N ASN A 393 -24.69 -22.89 -47.17
CA ASN A 393 -24.67 -21.76 -48.12
C ASN A 393 -24.80 -20.36 -47.48
N ALA A 394 -24.04 -19.33 -47.85
CA ALA A 394 -22.87 -19.18 -48.74
C ALA A 394 -22.25 -17.77 -48.49
N ALA A 395 -20.94 -17.63 -48.69
CA ALA A 395 -20.24 -16.35 -48.97
C ALA A 395 -20.48 -15.95 -50.46
N PRO A 396 -19.83 -14.94 -51.10
CA PRO A 396 -18.78 -14.00 -50.66
C PRO A 396 -18.93 -12.54 -51.19
N THR A 397 -18.00 -11.63 -50.84
CA THR A 397 -17.28 -10.61 -51.69
C THR A 397 -16.58 -9.59 -50.78
N LEU A 398 -15.25 -9.48 -50.71
CA LEU A 398 -14.32 -8.68 -51.56
C LEU A 398 -14.59 -7.15 -51.57
N SER A 399 -13.71 -6.37 -50.92
CA SER A 399 -12.72 -5.47 -51.57
C SER A 399 -12.51 -4.07 -50.94
N TYR A 400 -11.22 -3.71 -50.84
CA TYR A 400 -10.57 -2.42 -51.14
C TYR A 400 -10.47 -1.21 -50.16
N LEU A 401 -9.20 -0.79 -50.00
CA LEU A 401 -8.58 0.55 -50.09
C LEU A 401 -8.73 1.60 -48.96
N LEU A 402 -7.53 2.03 -48.49
CA LEU A 402 -7.05 3.41 -48.20
C LEU A 402 -7.99 4.39 -47.48
N TYR A 403 -7.59 4.84 -46.28
CA TYR A 403 -6.75 6.04 -46.07
C TYR A 403 -6.21 6.07 -44.64
#